data_AF-A0A7J0CPF5-F1
#
_entry.id   AF-A0A7J0CPF5-F1
#
_cell.length_a   1.000
_cell.length_b   1.000
_cell.length_c   1.000
_cell.angle_alpha   90.00
_cell.angle_beta   90.00
_cell.angle_gamma   90.00
#
_symmetry.space_group_name_H-M   'P 1'
#
loop_
_entity.id
_entity.type
_entity.pdbx_description
1 polymer ?
#
loop_
_entity_poly.entity_id
_entity_poly.type
_entity_poly.pdbx_seq_one_letter_code
_entity_poly.pdbx_strand_id
1 'polypeptide(L)'
;MTHPPINSPREAAGNAAAEGPPLDVIHAELDARRVLTLQLGTTTRSALDEAASSLRGKIIAFADEVFAAEAGLTSTDRSFRLEVTHLVDNQPLPDALSHEVYAHVRAQARVLRRLIAMKQQPEGLSARSIEGRPPLSIRPRPTHTTGFAEQAETYVVPSGLASPHPERDGQ
;
A
#
# COMPACT_ATOMS: atom_id res chain seq x y z
N MET A 1 -15.09 -30.55 -69.44
CA MET A 1 -15.28 -31.33 -68.20
C MET A 1 -14.75 -30.49 -67.05
N THR A 2 -15.61 -30.25 -66.08
CA THR A 2 -15.70 -29.05 -65.24
C THR A 2 -14.85 -29.17 -63.97
N HIS A 3 -14.09 -28.12 -63.63
CA HIS A 3 -13.41 -27.99 -62.34
C HIS A 3 -14.43 -27.75 -61.20
N PRO A 4 -14.35 -28.44 -60.06
CA PRO A 4 -15.09 -28.06 -58.86
C PRO A 4 -14.37 -26.94 -58.09
N PRO A 5 -15.11 -26.00 -57.46
CA PRO A 5 -14.53 -24.91 -56.67
C PRO A 5 -14.11 -25.39 -55.28
N ILE A 6 -12.94 -24.93 -54.83
CA ILE A 6 -12.47 -25.03 -53.44
C ILE A 6 -13.21 -23.96 -52.63
N ASN A 7 -14.24 -24.37 -51.89
CA ASN A 7 -14.81 -23.53 -50.84
C ASN A 7 -14.00 -23.74 -49.57
N SER A 8 -13.17 -22.76 -49.22
CA SER A 8 -12.55 -22.62 -47.91
C SER A 8 -13.62 -22.35 -46.86
N PRO A 9 -13.75 -23.14 -45.79
CA PRO A 9 -14.49 -22.70 -44.62
C PRO A 9 -13.59 -21.69 -43.88
N ARG A 10 -13.93 -20.40 -44.06
CA ARG A 10 -13.54 -19.33 -43.14
C ARG A 10 -14.20 -19.65 -41.81
N GLU A 11 -13.53 -20.44 -40.98
CA GLU A 11 -13.85 -20.54 -39.57
C GLU A 11 -13.68 -19.16 -38.96
N ALA A 12 -14.80 -18.47 -38.80
CA ALA A 12 -14.94 -17.42 -37.82
C ALA A 12 -14.73 -18.08 -36.45
N ALA A 13 -13.48 -18.19 -36.03
CA ALA A 13 -13.13 -18.33 -34.63
C ALA A 13 -13.66 -17.06 -33.95
N GLY A 14 -14.90 -17.16 -33.47
CA GLY A 14 -15.47 -16.18 -32.58
C GLY A 14 -14.48 -15.98 -31.45
N ASN A 15 -14.13 -14.73 -31.21
CA ASN A 15 -13.54 -14.26 -29.96
C ASN A 15 -14.52 -14.61 -28.82
N ALA A 16 -14.54 -15.88 -28.42
CA ALA A 16 -14.91 -16.24 -27.07
C ALA A 16 -13.69 -15.83 -26.24
N ALA A 17 -13.62 -14.53 -25.93
CA ALA A 17 -12.86 -14.09 -24.78
C ALA A 17 -13.38 -14.96 -23.64
N ALA A 18 -12.56 -15.90 -23.20
CA ALA A 18 -12.82 -16.68 -22.02
C ALA A 18 -12.79 -15.67 -20.86
N GLU A 19 -13.91 -15.02 -20.61
CA GLU A 19 -14.17 -14.28 -19.40
C GLU A 19 -13.98 -15.30 -18.28
N GLY A 20 -12.83 -15.23 -17.61
CA GLY A 20 -12.59 -15.99 -16.40
C GLY A 20 -13.70 -15.71 -15.39
N PRO A 21 -13.90 -16.60 -14.40
CA PRO A 21 -14.86 -16.33 -13.35
C PRO A 21 -14.58 -14.95 -12.71
N PRO A 22 -15.62 -14.16 -12.42
CA PRO A 22 -15.45 -12.81 -11.90
C PRO A 22 -14.67 -12.85 -10.58
N LEU A 23 -13.78 -11.86 -10.37
CA LEU A 23 -13.02 -11.77 -9.13
C LEU A 23 -13.93 -11.71 -7.90
N ASP A 24 -13.70 -12.61 -6.96
CA ASP A 24 -14.40 -12.62 -5.69
C ASP A 24 -13.79 -11.59 -4.72
N VAL A 25 -14.29 -10.37 -4.81
CA VAL A 25 -13.82 -9.24 -4.02
C VAL A 25 -14.08 -9.43 -2.52
N ILE A 26 -15.20 -10.05 -2.15
CA ILE A 26 -15.60 -10.22 -0.74
C ILE A 26 -14.66 -11.20 -0.05
N HIS A 27 -14.41 -12.37 -0.65
CA HIS A 27 -13.50 -13.35 -0.06
C HIS A 27 -12.06 -12.85 -0.06
N ALA A 28 -11.62 -12.15 -1.11
CA ALA A 28 -10.30 -11.54 -1.14
C ALA A 28 -10.09 -10.51 -0.03
N GLU A 29 -11.10 -9.68 0.26
CA GLU A 29 -11.04 -8.71 1.35
C GLU A 29 -11.02 -9.40 2.73
N LEU A 30 -11.88 -10.41 2.94
CA LEU A 30 -11.91 -11.19 4.18
C LEU A 30 -10.57 -11.86 4.45
N ASP A 31 -9.93 -12.45 3.44
CA ASP A 31 -8.64 -13.08 3.59
C ASP A 31 -7.52 -12.08 3.88
N ALA A 32 -7.52 -10.92 3.23
CA ALA A 32 -6.56 -9.87 3.54
C ALA A 32 -6.73 -9.36 4.98
N ARG A 33 -7.97 -9.19 5.46
CA ARG A 33 -8.27 -8.81 6.84
C ARG A 33 -7.80 -9.89 7.82
N ARG A 34 -8.12 -11.17 7.55
CA ARG A 34 -7.67 -12.33 8.35
C ARG A 34 -6.16 -12.34 8.50
N VAL A 35 -5.43 -12.22 7.38
CA VAL A 35 -3.97 -12.23 7.39
C VAL A 35 -3.38 -11.07 8.20
N LEU A 36 -3.97 -9.87 8.11
CA LEU A 36 -3.50 -8.72 8.88
C LEU A 36 -3.72 -8.87 10.40
N THR A 37 -4.61 -9.77 10.84
CA THR A 37 -4.83 -10.11 12.26
C THR A 37 -3.92 -11.22 12.79
N LEU A 38 -3.17 -11.91 11.91
CA LEU A 38 -2.20 -12.92 12.34
C LEU A 38 -1.14 -12.30 13.25
N GLN A 39 -0.71 -13.06 14.26
CA GLN A 39 0.32 -12.65 15.20
C GLN A 39 1.54 -13.57 15.07
N LEU A 40 2.72 -12.96 15.04
CA LEU A 40 3.98 -13.70 15.06
C LEU A 40 4.14 -14.35 16.44
N GLY A 41 4.52 -15.63 16.47
CA GLY A 41 4.66 -16.42 17.70
C GLY A 41 3.46 -17.32 18.01
N THR A 42 2.26 -16.99 17.53
CA THR A 42 1.07 -17.87 17.63
C THR A 42 0.73 -18.53 16.29
N THR A 43 1.15 -17.92 15.19
CA THR A 43 0.92 -18.44 13.83
C THR A 43 2.05 -19.37 13.43
N THR A 44 1.72 -20.58 12.96
CA THR A 44 2.71 -21.55 12.49
C THR A 44 3.32 -21.12 11.16
N ARG A 45 4.53 -21.60 10.86
CA ARG A 45 5.17 -21.33 9.58
C ARG A 45 4.35 -21.85 8.39
N SER A 46 3.83 -23.08 8.49
CA SER A 46 2.99 -23.67 7.45
C SER A 46 1.73 -22.83 7.15
N ALA A 47 1.09 -22.26 8.18
CA ALA A 47 -0.06 -21.38 7.99
C ALA A 47 0.31 -20.06 7.29
N LEU A 48 1.53 -19.55 7.52
CA LEU A 48 2.04 -18.39 6.80
C LEU A 48 2.32 -18.72 5.33
N ASP A 49 2.92 -19.88 5.03
CA ASP A 49 3.20 -20.30 3.65
C ASP A 49 1.92 -20.54 2.82
N GLU A 50 0.89 -21.12 3.45
CA GLU A 50 -0.44 -21.28 2.85
C GLU A 50 -1.09 -19.92 2.56
N ALA A 51 -1.04 -19.01 3.55
CA ALA A 51 -1.54 -17.65 3.37
C ALA A 51 -0.78 -16.90 2.27
N ALA A 52 0.54 -17.04 2.20
CA ALA A 52 1.37 -16.43 1.16
C ALA A 52 0.96 -16.90 -0.24
N SER A 53 0.82 -18.22 -0.41
CA SER A 53 0.44 -18.84 -1.67
C SER A 53 -0.97 -18.41 -2.09
N SER A 54 -1.93 -18.41 -1.15
CA SER A 54 -3.31 -17.99 -1.41
C SER A 54 -3.40 -16.51 -1.80
N LEU A 55 -2.74 -15.62 -1.05
CA LEU A 55 -2.72 -14.19 -1.35
C LEU A 55 -2.02 -13.90 -2.67
N ARG A 56 -0.89 -14.58 -2.97
CA ARG A 56 -0.17 -14.42 -4.23
C ARG A 56 -1.08 -14.68 -5.44
N GLY A 57 -1.82 -15.80 -5.42
CA GLY A 57 -2.76 -16.12 -6.51
C GLY A 57 -3.82 -15.04 -6.71
N LYS A 58 -4.37 -14.51 -5.61
CA LYS A 58 -5.34 -13.40 -5.66
C LYS A 58 -4.72 -12.11 -6.18
N ILE A 59 -3.52 -11.76 -5.72
CA ILE A 59 -2.82 -10.55 -6.17
C ILE A 59 -2.60 -10.60 -7.68
N ILE A 60 -2.17 -11.75 -8.23
CA ILE A 60 -1.98 -11.92 -9.68
C ILE A 60 -3.31 -11.67 -10.41
N ALA A 61 -4.38 -12.37 -10.00
CA ALA A 61 -5.68 -12.23 -10.67
C ALA A 61 -6.24 -10.80 -10.60
N PHE A 62 -6.12 -10.14 -9.44
CA PHE A 62 -6.53 -8.74 -9.29
C PHE A 62 -5.65 -7.77 -10.06
N ALA A 63 -4.33 -7.99 -10.10
CA ALA A 63 -3.40 -7.15 -10.84
C ALA A 63 -3.67 -7.24 -12.35
N ASP A 64 -3.91 -8.44 -12.86
CA ASP A 64 -4.23 -8.66 -14.28
C ASP A 64 -5.50 -7.87 -14.67
N GLU A 65 -6.54 -7.89 -13.85
CA GLU A 65 -7.76 -7.12 -14.12
C GLU A 65 -7.59 -5.61 -13.93
N VAL A 66 -6.90 -5.17 -12.87
CA VAL A 66 -6.72 -3.73 -12.56
C VAL A 66 -5.80 -3.06 -13.59
N PHE A 67 -4.81 -3.78 -14.10
CA PHE A 67 -3.83 -3.25 -15.05
C PHE A 67 -4.05 -3.71 -16.49
N ALA A 68 -5.17 -4.37 -16.81
CA ALA A 68 -5.52 -4.82 -18.16
C ALA A 68 -5.53 -3.66 -19.18
N ALA A 69 -6.03 -2.49 -18.77
CA ALA A 69 -6.04 -1.28 -19.57
C ALA A 69 -4.91 -0.33 -19.10
N GLU A 70 -3.84 -0.22 -19.87
CA GLU A 70 -2.75 0.72 -19.55
C GLU A 70 -3.13 2.20 -19.81
N ALA A 71 -4.15 2.43 -20.64
CA ALA A 71 -4.68 3.76 -20.90
C ALA A 71 -5.37 4.30 -19.64
N GLY A 72 -4.87 5.41 -19.10
CA GLY A 72 -5.43 6.04 -17.90
C GLY A 72 -4.68 5.77 -16.60
N LEU A 73 -3.66 4.90 -16.60
CA LEU A 73 -2.81 4.71 -15.43
C LEU A 73 -2.00 5.97 -15.11
N THR A 74 -2.06 6.41 -13.86
CA THR A 74 -1.21 7.50 -13.35
C THR A 74 0.23 7.01 -13.18
N SER A 75 1.17 7.94 -12.99
CA SER A 75 2.55 7.58 -12.64
C SER A 75 2.59 6.70 -11.37
N THR A 76 1.79 7.05 -10.37
CA THR A 76 1.66 6.30 -9.11
C THR A 76 1.16 4.88 -9.33
N ASP A 77 0.23 4.66 -10.26
CA ASP A 77 -0.28 3.32 -10.58
C ASP A 77 0.77 2.46 -11.27
N ARG A 78 1.59 3.05 -12.15
CA ARG A 78 2.73 2.35 -12.76
C ARG A 78 3.78 1.97 -11.73
N SER A 79 4.14 2.87 -10.81
CA SER A 79 5.06 2.56 -9.70
C SER A 79 4.50 1.47 -8.80
N PHE A 80 3.19 1.52 -8.51
CA PHE A 80 2.54 0.48 -7.73
C PHE A 80 2.53 -0.87 -8.46
N ARG A 81 2.27 -0.90 -9.77
CA ARG A 81 2.36 -2.13 -10.58
C ARG A 81 3.75 -2.77 -10.45
N LEU A 82 4.83 -1.99 -10.48
CA LEU A 82 6.19 -2.49 -10.26
C LEU A 82 6.36 -3.08 -8.85
N GLU A 83 5.81 -2.43 -7.82
CA GLU A 83 5.79 -2.97 -6.44
C GLU A 83 5.06 -4.32 -6.38
N VAL A 84 3.90 -4.43 -7.04
CA VAL A 84 3.12 -5.67 -7.11
C VAL A 84 3.94 -6.78 -7.79
N THR A 85 4.50 -6.51 -8.97
CA THR A 85 5.35 -7.46 -9.70
C THR A 85 6.51 -7.92 -8.84
N HIS A 86 7.25 -6.97 -8.23
CA HIS A 86 8.38 -7.29 -7.36
C HIS A 86 7.95 -8.20 -6.19
N LEU A 87 6.83 -7.91 -5.54
CA LEU A 87 6.33 -8.70 -4.41
C LEU A 87 5.86 -10.12 -4.81
N VAL A 88 5.31 -10.27 -6.02
CA VAL A 88 4.85 -11.56 -6.55
C VAL A 88 6.02 -12.43 -7.00
N ASP A 89 7.04 -11.83 -7.60
CA ASP A 89 8.18 -12.55 -8.18
C ASP A 89 9.24 -12.90 -7.15
N ASN A 90 9.44 -12.06 -6.13
CA ASN A 90 10.44 -12.27 -5.08
C ASN A 90 9.79 -12.90 -3.85
N GLN A 91 9.45 -14.19 -3.95
CA GLN A 91 9.00 -14.94 -2.78
C GLN A 91 10.16 -15.20 -1.80
N PRO A 92 9.89 -15.25 -0.49
CA PRO A 92 10.86 -15.69 0.50
C PRO A 92 11.42 -17.08 0.16
N LEU A 93 12.70 -17.27 0.44
CA LEU A 93 13.36 -18.56 0.24
C LEU A 93 12.74 -19.65 1.14
N PRO A 94 12.82 -20.94 0.77
CA PRO A 94 12.27 -22.03 1.57
C PRO A 94 12.82 -22.10 3.01
N ASP A 95 14.07 -21.65 3.20
CA ASP A 95 14.78 -21.60 4.48
C ASP A 95 14.69 -20.23 5.19
N ALA A 96 13.94 -19.28 4.62
CA ALA A 96 13.73 -17.96 5.20
C ALA A 96 13.14 -18.04 6.61
N LEU A 97 13.51 -17.09 7.47
CA LEU A 97 13.05 -17.07 8.86
C LEU A 97 11.54 -16.77 8.93
N SER A 98 10.86 -17.27 9.97
CA SER A 98 9.40 -17.11 10.10
C SER A 98 8.94 -15.65 10.14
N HIS A 99 9.77 -14.74 10.65
CA HIS A 99 9.47 -13.31 10.69
C HIS A 99 9.53 -12.66 9.30
N GLU A 100 10.40 -13.14 8.40
CA GLU A 100 10.52 -12.64 7.02
C GLU A 100 9.28 -13.02 6.23
N VAL A 101 8.84 -14.27 6.33
CA VAL A 101 7.60 -14.73 5.67
C VAL A 101 6.38 -14.06 6.26
N TYR A 102 6.33 -13.88 7.58
CA TYR A 102 5.29 -13.08 8.20
C TYR A 102 5.23 -11.64 7.66
N ALA A 103 6.37 -10.97 7.51
CA ALA A 103 6.44 -9.63 6.95
C ALA A 103 5.97 -9.60 5.48
N HIS A 104 6.41 -10.57 4.69
CA HIS A 104 6.02 -10.74 3.28
C HIS A 104 4.52 -10.95 3.10
N VAL A 105 3.94 -11.87 3.88
CA VAL A 105 2.51 -12.18 3.89
C VAL A 105 1.68 -10.93 4.24
N ARG A 106 2.15 -10.11 5.20
CA ARG A 106 1.49 -8.83 5.51
C ARG A 106 1.64 -7.80 4.41
N ALA A 107 2.76 -7.77 3.69
CA ALA A 107 2.92 -6.90 2.53
C ALA A 107 1.93 -7.32 1.42
N GLN A 108 1.81 -8.62 1.14
CA GLN A 108 0.83 -9.17 0.21
C GLN A 108 -0.60 -8.78 0.57
N ALA A 109 -0.99 -8.90 1.84
CA ALA A 109 -2.32 -8.49 2.28
C ALA A 109 -2.59 -6.98 2.08
N ARG A 110 -1.59 -6.11 2.27
CA ARG A 110 -1.73 -4.66 2.01
C ARG A 110 -1.87 -4.37 0.52
N VAL A 111 -1.04 -5.00 -0.30
CA VAL A 111 -1.12 -4.90 -1.76
C VAL A 111 -2.48 -5.35 -2.27
N LEU A 112 -2.98 -6.50 -1.80
CA LEU A 112 -4.29 -7.01 -2.18
C LEU A 112 -5.42 -6.03 -1.80
N ARG A 113 -5.39 -5.45 -0.60
CA ARG A 113 -6.37 -4.42 -0.20
C ARG A 113 -6.34 -3.20 -1.12
N ARG A 114 -5.15 -2.77 -1.56
CA ARG A 114 -5.01 -1.65 -2.48
C ARG A 114 -5.54 -2.00 -3.87
N LEU A 115 -5.25 -3.18 -4.39
CA LEU A 115 -5.78 -3.65 -5.67
C LEU A 115 -7.32 -3.75 -5.65
N ILE A 116 -7.89 -4.28 -4.57
CA ILE A 116 -9.35 -4.32 -4.36
C ILE A 116 -9.92 -2.89 -4.40
N ALA A 117 -9.30 -1.95 -3.68
CA ALA A 117 -9.76 -0.56 -3.66
C ALA A 117 -9.70 0.10 -5.03
N MET A 118 -8.66 -0.20 -5.83
CA MET A 118 -8.54 0.29 -7.22
C MET A 118 -9.62 -0.32 -8.12
N LYS A 119 -9.87 -1.63 -8.03
CA LYS A 119 -10.92 -2.30 -8.81
C LYS A 119 -12.32 -1.77 -8.50
N GLN A 120 -12.56 -1.37 -7.25
CA GLN A 120 -13.84 -0.79 -6.81
C GLN A 120 -13.99 0.70 -7.13
N GLN A 121 -12.94 1.41 -7.57
CA GLN A 121 -13.11 2.80 -8.01
C GLN A 121 -13.94 2.80 -9.30
N PRO A 122 -15.11 3.46 -9.34
CA PRO A 122 -15.85 3.60 -10.58
C PRO A 122 -15.02 4.45 -11.55
N GLU A 123 -14.79 3.92 -12.76
CA GLU A 123 -14.20 4.66 -13.87
C GLU A 123 -15.08 5.90 -14.18
N GLY A 124 -14.74 7.05 -13.58
CA GLY A 124 -15.51 8.28 -13.81
C GLY A 124 -15.54 9.33 -12.70
N LEU A 125 -14.95 9.10 -11.51
CA LEU A 125 -15.02 10.07 -10.41
C LEU A 125 -13.76 10.90 -10.14
N SER A 126 -12.70 10.79 -10.96
CA SER A 126 -11.53 11.69 -10.87
C SER A 126 -11.85 13.17 -11.18
N ALA A 127 -13.09 13.50 -11.57
CA ALA A 127 -13.53 14.88 -11.81
C ALA A 127 -14.54 15.43 -10.79
N ARG A 128 -14.82 14.75 -9.67
CA ARG A 128 -15.78 15.29 -8.67
C ARG A 128 -15.39 14.99 -7.24
N SER A 129 -14.30 15.62 -6.78
CA SER A 129 -14.04 15.78 -5.35
C SER A 129 -13.36 17.11 -5.04
N ILE A 130 -13.98 18.20 -5.51
CA ILE A 130 -13.80 19.55 -4.95
C ILE A 130 -15.19 20.17 -4.83
N GLU A 131 -16.02 19.67 -3.91
CA GLU A 131 -17.13 20.42 -3.32
C GLU A 131 -17.83 19.51 -2.31
N GLY A 132 -17.82 19.91 -1.03
CA GLY A 132 -18.77 19.36 -0.05
C GLY A 132 -18.19 18.69 1.20
N ARG A 133 -16.89 18.78 1.51
CA ARG A 133 -16.44 18.48 2.88
C ARG A 133 -16.37 19.78 3.69
N PRO A 134 -17.20 19.97 4.73
CA PRO A 134 -17.01 21.09 5.65
C PRO A 134 -15.64 20.92 6.34
N PRO A 135 -14.86 22.00 6.50
CA PRO A 135 -13.56 21.90 7.13
C PRO A 135 -13.72 21.40 8.57
N LEU A 136 -12.95 20.38 8.94
CA LEU A 136 -12.85 19.93 10.32
C LEU A 136 -12.44 21.13 11.19
N SER A 137 -13.22 21.38 12.24
CA SER A 137 -12.93 22.45 13.20
C SER A 137 -11.53 22.25 13.77
N ILE A 138 -10.61 23.15 13.39
CA ILE A 138 -9.27 23.21 13.95
C ILE A 138 -9.45 23.57 15.42
N ARG A 139 -9.21 22.60 16.31
CA ARG A 139 -9.13 22.87 17.75
C ARG A 139 -8.02 23.91 17.95
N PRO A 140 -8.31 25.08 18.56
CA PRO A 140 -7.27 26.06 18.82
C PRO A 140 -6.20 25.44 19.71
N ARG A 141 -4.97 25.47 19.21
CA ARG A 141 -3.75 25.14 19.94
C ARG A 141 -3.63 26.14 21.09
N PRO A 142 -3.46 25.72 22.35
CA PRO A 142 -3.25 26.68 23.43
C PRO A 142 -1.95 27.43 23.19
N THR A 143 -2.09 28.71 22.83
CA THR A 143 -1.04 29.70 22.86
C THR A 143 -0.73 29.99 24.33
N HIS A 144 0.41 29.51 24.82
CA HIS A 144 1.01 30.10 26.02
C HIS A 144 1.55 31.48 25.62
N THR A 145 0.69 32.48 25.71
CA THR A 145 1.10 33.88 25.66
C THR A 145 1.19 34.38 27.08
N THR A 146 2.42 34.68 27.45
CA THR A 146 2.86 35.48 28.60
C THR A 146 2.03 36.75 28.75
N GLY A 147 1.38 36.88 29.91
CA GLY A 147 0.70 38.08 30.36
C GLY A 147 1.26 38.49 31.72
N PHE A 148 2.10 39.51 31.66
CA PHE A 148 2.84 40.22 32.71
C PHE A 148 2.12 40.35 34.07
N ALA A 149 2.84 40.01 35.13
CA ALA A 149 2.72 40.69 36.42
C ALA A 149 4.08 41.32 36.73
N GLU A 150 4.08 42.64 36.64
CA GLU A 150 5.15 43.56 37.00
C GLU A 150 5.36 43.49 38.52
N GLN A 151 6.53 43.02 38.95
CA GLN A 151 7.09 43.35 40.26
C GLN A 151 8.61 43.27 40.14
N ALA A 152 9.22 44.45 40.25
CA ALA A 152 10.66 44.63 40.30
C ALA A 152 11.20 43.92 41.53
N GLU A 153 12.10 42.95 41.33
CA GLU A 153 13.17 42.64 42.27
C GLU A 153 14.24 41.78 41.57
N THR A 154 15.46 42.25 41.72
CA THR A 154 16.76 41.75 41.29
C THR A 154 17.00 40.25 41.59
N TYR A 155 17.91 39.63 40.81
CA TYR A 155 18.69 38.38 41.07
C TYR A 155 18.07 37.07 40.52
N VAL A 156 18.75 36.09 39.91
CA VAL A 156 20.08 35.89 39.27
C VAL A 156 19.94 34.68 38.35
N VAL A 157 20.67 34.67 37.23
CA VAL A 157 20.72 33.55 36.29
C VAL A 157 21.67 32.46 36.82
N PRO A 158 21.25 31.19 36.99
CA PRO A 158 22.18 30.09 37.22
C PRO A 158 22.84 29.70 35.89
N SER A 159 24.00 30.30 35.62
CA SER A 159 24.89 29.95 34.51
C SER A 159 25.54 28.59 34.74
N GLY A 160 24.85 27.51 34.39
CA GLY A 160 25.38 26.15 34.41
C GLY A 160 25.76 25.68 33.02
N LEU A 161 26.91 26.16 32.49
CA LEU A 161 27.79 25.49 31.50
C LEU A 161 28.77 26.52 30.85
N ALA A 162 29.76 26.98 31.62
CA ALA A 162 31.03 27.45 31.07
C ALA A 162 32.08 27.47 32.21
N SER A 163 33.03 26.54 32.16
CA SER A 163 34.19 26.53 33.04
C SER A 163 35.10 27.73 32.77
N PRO A 164 35.58 28.46 33.79
CA PRO A 164 36.61 29.47 33.60
C PRO A 164 38.00 28.84 33.57
N HIS A 165 38.73 29.06 32.47
CA HIS A 165 40.19 28.93 32.41
C HIS A 165 40.79 30.30 32.80
N PRO A 166 41.62 30.42 33.85
CA PRO A 166 42.32 31.68 34.08
C PRO A 166 43.57 31.76 33.20
N GLU A 167 43.56 32.71 32.28
CA GLU A 167 44.76 33.40 31.81
C GLU A 167 45.44 34.08 33.00
N ARG A 168 46.73 33.85 33.15
CA ARG A 168 47.59 34.48 34.15
C ARG A 168 48.64 35.26 33.37
N ASP A 169 48.40 36.54 33.14
CA ASP A 169 49.38 37.45 32.57
C ASP A 169 50.16 38.18 33.67
N GLY A 170 51.48 38.19 33.50
CA GLY A 170 52.30 39.37 33.81
C GLY A 170 53.02 39.39 35.15
N GLN A 171 54.28 38.94 35.14
CA GLN A 171 55.42 39.82 35.44
C GLN A 171 56.47 39.65 34.35
#